data_AF-A0A6L8LUZ2-F1
#
_entry.id   AF-A0A6L8LUZ2-F1
#
_cell.length_a   1.000
_cell.length_b   1.000
_cell.length_c   1.000
_cell.angle_alpha   90.00
_cell.angle_beta   90.00
_cell.angle_gamma   90.00
#
_symmetry.space_group_name_H-M   'P 1'
#
loop_
_entity.id
_entity.type
_entity.pdbx_description
1 polymer ?
#
loop_
_entity_poly.entity_id
_entity_poly.type
_entity_poly.pdbx_seq_one_letter_code
_entity_poly.pdbx_strand_id
1 'polypeptide(L)'
;MNNHILPISASDHSTISSDSAPEKSYLNAEVIQQTEKGFDQIDLILALMNRLAMNSKQLILLLLLVKLKTSIILTILSNIPNDPIALSLLKGLKELAKKLEGMTPEEGFEFDSQITIASLNSFEESYQSRALTDREVDETNSIILQLEELQKTLKYWLQGLST
;
A
#
# COMPACT_ATOMS: atom_id res chain seq x y z
N MET A 1 18.41 -58.72 53.93
CA MET A 1 19.17 -57.59 53.36
C MET A 1 18.51 -57.24 52.04
N ASN A 2 17.61 -56.27 52.07
CA ASN A 2 16.79 -55.86 50.93
C ASN A 2 17.56 -54.81 50.13
N ASN A 3 17.96 -55.14 48.89
CA ASN A 3 18.43 -54.13 47.95
C ASN A 3 17.21 -53.51 47.26
N HIS A 4 16.88 -52.28 47.65
CA HIS A 4 15.98 -51.41 46.91
C HIS A 4 16.70 -50.91 45.66
N ILE A 5 16.25 -51.33 44.48
CA ILE A 5 16.57 -50.68 43.21
C ILE A 5 15.30 -49.96 42.77
N LEU A 6 15.34 -48.62 42.79
CA LEU A 6 14.31 -47.77 42.19
C LEU A 6 14.51 -47.77 40.67
N PRO A 7 13.47 -47.98 39.85
CA PRO A 7 13.52 -47.58 38.46
C PRO A 7 13.22 -46.08 38.37
N ILE A 8 14.18 -45.32 37.85
CA ILE A 8 14.00 -43.94 37.42
C ILE A 8 13.01 -43.97 36.26
N SER A 9 11.79 -43.47 36.47
CA SER A 9 10.87 -43.15 35.38
C SER A 9 11.43 -41.93 34.64
N ALA A 10 12.09 -42.16 33.51
CA ALA A 10 12.25 -41.14 32.49
C ALA A 10 10.87 -40.83 31.92
N SER A 11 10.20 -39.81 32.46
CA SER A 11 9.07 -39.18 31.78
C SER A 11 9.65 -38.39 30.62
N ASP A 12 9.69 -39.02 29.45
CA ASP A 12 9.81 -38.33 28.18
C ASP A 12 8.53 -37.50 27.98
N HIS A 13 8.51 -36.31 28.58
CA HIS A 13 7.60 -35.25 28.15
C HIS A 13 8.12 -34.75 26.80
N SER A 14 7.76 -35.50 25.76
CA SER A 14 7.70 -35.01 24.40
C SER A 14 6.73 -33.83 24.37
N THR A 15 7.25 -32.62 24.61
CA THR A 15 6.57 -31.40 24.18
C THR A 15 6.77 -31.33 22.68
N ILE A 16 5.92 -32.06 21.96
CA ILE A 16 5.59 -31.77 20.57
C ILE A 16 5.07 -30.33 20.60
N SER A 17 5.98 -29.40 20.34
CA SER A 17 5.65 -28.01 20.09
C SER A 17 4.57 -28.04 19.03
N SER A 18 3.38 -27.59 19.42
CA SER A 18 2.23 -27.55 18.55
C SER A 18 2.63 -26.78 17.30
N ASP A 19 2.69 -27.50 16.18
CA ASP A 19 2.71 -26.96 14.85
C ASP A 19 1.39 -26.21 14.69
N SER A 20 1.37 -24.97 15.17
CA SER A 20 0.31 -24.02 14.93
C SER A 20 0.31 -23.82 13.42
N ALA A 21 -0.64 -24.48 12.75
CA ALA A 21 -1.01 -24.16 11.39
C ALA A 21 -0.99 -22.63 11.23
N PRO A 22 -0.40 -22.06 10.16
CA PRO A 22 -0.32 -20.62 10.01
C PRO A 22 -1.74 -20.07 10.14
N GLU A 23 -1.98 -19.25 11.18
CA GLU A 23 -3.21 -18.50 11.32
C GLU A 23 -3.37 -17.72 10.01
N LYS A 24 -4.27 -18.19 9.15
CA LYS A 24 -4.65 -17.44 7.97
C LYS A 24 -5.21 -16.12 8.49
N SER A 25 -4.46 -15.05 8.27
CA SER A 25 -4.85 -13.71 8.67
C SER A 25 -5.92 -13.24 7.69
N TYR A 26 -7.14 -13.03 8.17
CA TYR A 26 -8.26 -12.57 7.36
C TYR A 26 -8.59 -11.12 7.68
N LEU A 27 -8.95 -10.36 6.66
CA LEU A 27 -9.44 -9.00 6.83
C LEU A 27 -10.86 -9.02 7.38
N ASN A 28 -11.13 -8.13 8.34
CA ASN A 28 -12.50 -7.89 8.77
C ASN A 28 -13.30 -7.12 7.69
N ALA A 29 -14.63 -7.16 7.77
CA ALA A 29 -15.51 -6.55 6.77
C ALA A 29 -15.34 -5.03 6.63
N GLU A 30 -15.04 -4.34 7.73
CA GLU A 30 -14.81 -2.88 7.71
C GLU A 30 -13.54 -2.52 6.93
N VAL A 31 -12.45 -3.25 7.16
CA VAL A 31 -11.17 -3.08 6.45
C VAL A 31 -11.33 -3.41 4.96
N ILE A 32 -12.11 -4.44 4.62
CA ILE A 32 -12.44 -4.76 3.22
C ILE A 32 -13.17 -3.57 2.58
N GLN A 33 -14.23 -3.07 3.21
CA GLN A 33 -15.01 -1.95 2.67
C GLN A 33 -14.18 -0.68 2.50
N GLN A 34 -13.31 -0.36 3.46
CA GLN A 34 -12.40 0.80 3.36
C GLN A 34 -11.37 0.62 2.23
N THR A 35 -10.87 -0.61 2.06
CA THR A 35 -9.94 -0.96 0.98
C THR A 35 -10.59 -0.83 -0.39
N GLU A 36 -11.81 -1.33 -0.55
CA GLU A 36 -12.61 -1.20 -1.78
C GLU A 36 -12.85 0.27 -2.13
N LYS A 37 -13.29 1.09 -1.17
CA LYS A 37 -13.45 2.54 -1.37
C LYS A 37 -12.15 3.22 -1.80
N GLY A 38 -11.02 2.79 -1.23
CA GLY A 38 -9.70 3.28 -1.62
C GLY A 38 -9.36 2.95 -3.08
N PHE A 39 -9.77 1.77 -3.57
CA PHE A 39 -9.60 1.40 -4.97
C PHE A 39 -10.45 2.23 -5.92
N ASP A 40 -11.71 2.51 -5.56
CA ASP A 40 -12.57 3.38 -6.37
C ASP A 40 -11.93 4.77 -6.56
N GLN A 41 -11.34 5.33 -5.49
CA GLN A 41 -10.63 6.61 -5.57
C GLN A 41 -9.36 6.53 -6.43
N ILE A 42 -8.62 5.43 -6.36
CA ILE A 42 -7.46 5.19 -7.24
C ILE A 42 -7.90 5.18 -8.71
N ASP A 43 -8.99 4.50 -9.03
CA ASP A 43 -9.49 4.39 -10.41
C ASP A 43 -9.94 5.76 -10.95
N LEU A 44 -10.55 6.60 -10.12
CA LEU A 44 -10.88 7.98 -10.49
C LEU A 44 -9.63 8.81 -10.84
N ILE A 45 -8.57 8.71 -10.04
CA ILE A 45 -7.31 9.43 -10.30
C ILE A 45 -6.65 8.93 -11.58
N LEU A 46 -6.58 7.61 -11.77
CA LEU A 46 -6.01 7.01 -12.98
C LEU A 46 -6.78 7.47 -14.22
N ALA A 47 -8.10 7.55 -14.15
CA ALA A 47 -8.93 8.06 -15.24
C ALA A 47 -8.62 9.52 -15.59
N LEU A 48 -8.36 10.38 -14.59
CA LEU A 48 -7.92 11.76 -14.84
C LEU A 48 -6.50 11.79 -15.44
N MET A 49 -5.56 11.06 -14.84
CA MET A 49 -4.17 11.03 -15.32
C MET A 49 -4.06 10.62 -16.79
N ASN A 50 -4.83 9.61 -17.21
CA ASN A 50 -4.86 9.12 -18.60
C ASN A 50 -5.36 10.17 -19.62
N ARG A 51 -6.03 11.23 -19.15
CA ARG A 51 -6.54 12.32 -19.99
C ARG A 51 -5.61 13.54 -19.99
N LEU A 52 -4.74 13.66 -18.99
CA LEU A 52 -3.85 14.80 -18.84
C LEU A 52 -2.55 14.62 -19.62
N ALA A 53 -2.07 15.71 -20.23
CA ALA A 53 -0.71 15.77 -20.75
C ALA A 53 0.33 15.55 -19.63
N MET A 54 1.50 15.04 -19.99
CA MET A 54 2.63 14.84 -19.09
C MET A 54 3.18 16.21 -18.63
N ASN A 55 2.69 16.69 -17.48
CA ASN A 55 3.00 18.01 -16.91
C ASN A 55 3.01 17.93 -15.37
N SER A 56 3.26 19.05 -14.68
CA SER A 56 3.33 19.07 -13.22
C SER A 56 2.05 18.61 -12.49
N LYS A 57 0.87 18.64 -13.12
CA LYS A 57 -0.36 18.05 -12.55
C LYS A 57 -0.23 16.54 -12.42
N GLN A 58 0.46 15.86 -13.35
CA GLN A 58 0.70 14.43 -13.23
C GLN A 58 1.54 14.08 -12.00
N LEU A 59 2.56 14.89 -11.65
CA LEU A 59 3.35 14.68 -10.44
C LEU A 59 2.50 14.71 -9.16
N ILE A 60 1.54 15.63 -9.10
CA ILE A 60 0.63 15.78 -7.95
C ILE A 60 -0.34 14.59 -7.89
N LEU A 61 -0.90 14.18 -9.02
CA LEU A 61 -1.80 13.02 -9.07
C LEU A 61 -1.05 11.72 -8.76
N LEU A 62 0.21 11.59 -9.16
CA LEU A 62 1.08 10.48 -8.76
C LEU A 62 1.33 10.48 -7.24
N LEU A 63 1.61 11.65 -6.66
CA LEU A 63 1.80 11.76 -5.22
C LEU A 63 0.51 11.39 -4.46
N LEU A 64 -0.64 11.81 -4.99
CA LEU A 64 -1.95 11.45 -4.46
C LEU A 64 -2.23 9.95 -4.56
N LEU A 65 -1.90 9.30 -5.68
CA LEU A 65 -1.98 7.84 -5.83
C LEU A 65 -1.10 7.14 -4.79
N VAL A 66 0.13 7.61 -4.57
CA VAL A 66 1.03 7.04 -3.56
C VAL A 66 0.44 7.17 -2.15
N LYS A 67 -0.10 8.34 -1.81
CA LYS A 67 -0.74 8.60 -0.52
C LYS A 67 -1.95 7.68 -0.28
N LEU A 68 -2.81 7.50 -1.27
CA LEU A 68 -3.95 6.59 -1.16
C LEU A 68 -3.53 5.13 -1.01
N LYS A 69 -2.59 4.65 -1.84
CA LYS A 69 -2.08 3.27 -1.73
C LYS A 69 -1.44 3.04 -0.37
N THR A 70 -0.74 4.05 0.16
CA THR A 70 -0.16 4.01 1.51
C THR A 70 -1.25 3.90 2.57
N SER A 71 -2.31 4.70 2.48
CA SER A 71 -3.45 4.63 3.40
C SER A 71 -4.11 3.26 3.39
N ILE A 72 -4.35 2.67 2.21
CA ILE A 72 -4.91 1.32 2.07
C ILE A 72 -4.04 0.29 2.81
N ILE A 73 -2.73 0.32 2.58
CA ILE A 73 -1.80 -0.63 3.23
C ILE A 73 -1.76 -0.41 4.75
N LEU A 74 -1.82 0.84 5.23
CA LEU A 74 -1.88 1.12 6.67
C LEU A 74 -3.20 0.63 7.29
N THR A 75 -4.32 0.80 6.60
CA THR A 75 -5.61 0.22 7.03
C THR A 75 -5.50 -1.29 7.15
N ILE A 76 -4.85 -1.96 6.20
CA ILE A 76 -4.68 -3.42 6.27
C ILE A 76 -3.72 -3.81 7.39
N LEU A 77 -2.59 -3.11 7.54
CA LEU A 77 -1.63 -3.34 8.63
C LEU A 77 -2.26 -3.11 10.01
N SER A 78 -3.29 -2.27 10.14
CA SER A 78 -4.02 -2.13 11.41
C SER A 78 -4.70 -3.44 11.85
N ASN A 79 -5.00 -4.32 10.89
CA ASN A 79 -5.61 -5.63 11.11
C ASN A 79 -4.58 -6.78 11.08
N ILE A 80 -3.52 -6.65 10.28
CA ILE A 80 -2.44 -7.65 10.14
C ILE A 80 -1.06 -6.96 10.31
N PRO A 81 -0.68 -6.57 11.56
CA PRO A 81 0.40 -5.60 11.82
C PRO A 81 1.82 -6.02 11.44
N ASN A 82 2.05 -7.29 11.11
CA ASN A 82 3.37 -7.83 10.80
C ASN A 82 3.44 -8.53 9.44
N ASP A 83 2.48 -8.26 8.54
CA ASP A 83 2.53 -8.86 7.20
C ASP A 83 3.77 -8.34 6.43
N PRO A 84 4.71 -9.23 6.04
CA PRO A 84 5.97 -8.82 5.43
C PRO A 84 5.78 -8.21 4.03
N ILE A 85 4.74 -8.61 3.31
CA ILE A 85 4.42 -8.08 1.97
C ILE A 85 3.90 -6.65 2.13
N ALA A 86 2.95 -6.43 3.03
CA ALA A 86 2.40 -5.11 3.35
C ALA A 86 3.49 -4.13 3.81
N LEU A 87 4.39 -4.56 4.69
CA LEU A 87 5.51 -3.75 5.17
C LEU A 87 6.48 -3.39 4.03
N SER A 88 6.78 -4.34 3.14
CA SER A 88 7.62 -4.09 1.96
C SER A 88 6.97 -3.11 0.98
N LEU A 89 5.67 -3.29 0.70
CA LEU A 89 4.89 -2.37 -0.14
C LEU A 89 4.85 -0.96 0.46
N LEU A 90 4.62 -0.84 1.77
CA LEU A 90 4.62 0.43 2.49
C LEU A 90 5.98 1.14 2.36
N LYS A 91 7.08 0.40 2.47
CA LYS A 91 8.42 0.95 2.29
C LYS A 91 8.62 1.49 0.87
N GLY A 92 8.28 0.70 -0.16
CA GLY A 92 8.39 1.10 -1.55
C GLY A 92 7.59 2.37 -1.86
N LEU A 93 6.35 2.45 -1.36
CA LEU A 93 5.52 3.64 -1.53
C LEU A 93 6.10 4.88 -0.83
N LYS A 94 6.68 4.75 0.37
CA LYS A 94 7.35 5.87 1.05
C LYS A 94 8.55 6.39 0.27
N GLU A 95 9.33 5.50 -0.35
CA GLU A 95 10.45 5.90 -1.20
C GLU A 95 9.97 6.65 -2.46
N LEU A 96 8.88 6.19 -3.07
CA LEU A 96 8.25 6.87 -4.21
C LEU A 96 7.66 8.23 -3.81
N ALA A 97 6.98 8.32 -2.66
CA ALA A 97 6.44 9.58 -2.14
C ALA A 97 7.53 10.62 -2.03
N LYS A 98 8.67 10.26 -1.42
CA LYS A 98 9.81 11.15 -1.24
C LYS A 98 10.40 11.63 -2.57
N LYS A 99 10.47 10.76 -3.58
CA LYS A 99 10.93 11.15 -4.93
C LYS A 99 9.97 12.15 -5.57
N LEU A 100 8.66 11.90 -5.49
CA LEU A 100 7.63 12.78 -6.03
C LEU A 100 7.59 14.13 -5.31
N GLU A 101 7.68 14.14 -3.98
CA GLU A 101 7.74 15.36 -3.17
C GLU A 101 8.92 16.26 -3.57
N GLY A 102 10.06 15.67 -3.95
CA GLY A 102 11.22 16.41 -4.45
C GLY A 102 11.03 17.03 -5.84
N MET A 103 10.02 16.59 -6.61
CA MET A 103 9.69 17.11 -7.94
C MET A 103 8.44 18.01 -7.96
N THR A 104 7.54 17.86 -6.98
CA THR A 104 6.33 18.68 -6.87
C THR A 104 6.64 20.12 -6.45
N PRO A 105 5.94 21.13 -6.98
CA PRO A 105 6.07 22.52 -6.52
C PRO A 105 5.70 22.66 -5.03
N GLU A 106 6.32 23.62 -4.33
CA GLU A 106 6.13 23.84 -2.88
C GLU A 106 4.69 24.18 -2.48
N GLU A 107 3.88 24.74 -3.39
CA GLU A 107 2.45 24.92 -3.20
C GLU A 107 1.72 23.61 -3.53
N GLY A 108 1.75 22.69 -2.57
CA GLY A 108 1.03 21.42 -2.64
C GLY A 108 -0.48 21.65 -2.72
N PHE A 109 -1.12 21.11 -3.74
CA PHE A 109 -2.57 20.99 -3.76
C PHE A 109 -2.97 19.86 -2.81
N GLU A 110 -3.71 20.21 -1.75
CA GLU A 110 -4.22 19.24 -0.80
C GLU A 110 -5.59 18.74 -1.24
N PHE A 111 -5.72 17.43 -1.37
CA PHE A 111 -7.02 16.79 -1.57
C PHE A 111 -7.61 16.42 -0.22
N ASP A 112 -8.91 16.61 -0.07
CA ASP A 112 -9.65 16.05 1.05
C ASP A 112 -9.47 14.52 1.12
N SER A 113 -9.68 13.96 2.31
CA SER A 113 -9.64 12.50 2.53
C SER A 113 -10.63 11.71 1.67
N GLN A 114 -11.64 12.38 1.10
CA GLN A 114 -12.56 11.81 0.12
C GLN A 114 -12.37 12.45 -1.24
N ILE A 115 -11.64 11.75 -2.10
CA ILE A 115 -11.46 12.17 -3.49
C ILE A 115 -12.75 11.88 -4.25
N THR A 116 -13.29 12.90 -4.90
CA THR A 116 -14.48 12.84 -5.72
C THR A 116 -14.18 13.31 -7.14
N ILE A 117 -15.08 13.03 -8.09
CA ILE A 117 -14.99 13.59 -9.44
C ILE A 117 -14.96 15.13 -9.39
N ALA A 118 -15.76 15.74 -8.50
CA ALA A 118 -15.81 17.20 -8.35
C ALA A 118 -14.47 17.78 -7.88
N SER A 119 -13.81 17.15 -6.89
CA SER A 119 -12.49 17.62 -6.42
C SER A 119 -11.40 17.46 -7.48
N LEU A 120 -11.47 16.37 -8.28
CA LEU A 120 -10.53 16.13 -9.38
C LEU A 120 -10.72 17.13 -10.53
N ASN A 121 -11.97 17.44 -10.89
CA ASN A 121 -12.27 18.47 -11.89
C ASN A 121 -11.82 19.86 -11.41
N SER A 122 -12.08 20.18 -10.14
CA SER A 122 -11.61 21.44 -9.56
C SER A 122 -10.09 21.54 -9.62
N PHE A 123 -9.36 20.47 -9.29
CA PHE A 123 -7.90 20.43 -9.42
C PHE A 123 -7.44 20.65 -10.87
N GLU A 124 -8.09 19.97 -11.83
CA GLU A 124 -7.77 20.11 -13.25
C GLU A 124 -7.95 21.56 -13.73
N GLU A 125 -9.00 22.24 -13.29
CA GLU A 125 -9.31 23.62 -13.69
C GLU A 125 -8.45 24.66 -12.95
N SER A 126 -8.20 24.47 -11.65
CA SER A 126 -7.61 25.51 -10.80
C SER A 126 -6.08 25.45 -10.71
N TYR A 127 -5.47 24.27 -10.88
CA TYR A 127 -4.03 24.13 -10.68
C TYR A 127 -3.26 24.63 -11.90
N GLN A 128 -2.30 25.54 -11.71
CA GLN A 128 -1.42 25.98 -12.78
C GLN A 128 -0.40 24.89 -13.09
N SER A 129 -0.44 24.37 -14.32
CA SER A 129 0.53 23.38 -14.79
C SER A 129 1.75 24.05 -15.39
N ARG A 130 2.94 23.51 -15.09
CA ARG A 130 4.17 23.76 -15.86
C ARG A 130 4.56 22.51 -16.65
N ALA A 131 5.35 22.71 -17.70
CA ALA A 131 6.02 21.61 -18.36
C ALA A 131 7.00 20.92 -17.41
N LEU A 132 7.16 19.61 -17.58
CA LEU A 132 8.22 18.85 -16.93
C LEU A 132 9.53 19.04 -17.71
N THR A 133 10.65 19.04 -17.00
CA THR A 133 11.97 18.90 -17.61
C THR A 133 12.18 17.46 -18.10
N ASP A 134 13.11 17.23 -19.04
CA ASP A 134 13.40 15.88 -19.55
C ASP A 134 13.71 14.89 -18.43
N ARG A 135 14.49 15.35 -17.43
CA ARG A 135 14.80 14.57 -16.23
C ARG A 135 13.54 14.20 -15.44
N GLU A 136 12.63 15.15 -15.23
CA GLU A 136 11.38 14.89 -14.52
C GLU A 136 10.47 13.96 -15.31
N VAL A 137 10.46 14.03 -16.64
CA VAL A 137 9.73 13.10 -17.50
C VAL A 137 10.27 11.67 -17.32
N ASP A 138 11.59 11.49 -17.38
CA ASP A 138 12.23 10.19 -17.18
C ASP A 138 11.95 9.62 -15.78
N GLU A 139 12.08 10.45 -14.74
CA GLU A 139 11.78 10.05 -13.36
C GLU A 139 10.29 9.73 -13.19
N THR A 140 9.39 10.51 -13.79
CA THR A 140 7.94 10.29 -13.77
C THR A 140 7.57 8.95 -14.42
N ASN A 141 8.11 8.66 -15.61
CA ASN A 141 7.89 7.39 -16.30
C ASN A 141 8.39 6.20 -15.46
N SER A 142 9.57 6.34 -14.84
CA SER A 142 10.11 5.32 -13.94
C SER A 142 9.21 5.08 -12.73
N ILE A 143 8.62 6.14 -12.16
CA ILE A 143 7.71 6.06 -11.02
C ILE A 143 6.37 5.42 -11.42
N ILE A 144 5.83 5.74 -12.60
CA ILE A 144 4.62 5.11 -13.14
C ILE A 144 4.80 3.59 -13.21
N LEU A 145 5.89 3.11 -13.79
CA LEU A 145 6.19 1.68 -13.88
C LEU A 145 6.30 1.03 -12.49
N GLN A 146 6.98 1.67 -11.54
CA GLN A 146 7.08 1.19 -10.17
C GLN A 146 5.71 1.11 -9.48
N LEU A 147 4.83 2.09 -9.70
CA LEU A 147 3.48 2.10 -9.14
C LEU A 147 2.59 1.01 -9.75
N GLU A 148 2.73 0.73 -11.04
CA GLU A 148 2.02 -0.37 -11.68
C GLU A 148 2.41 -1.72 -11.08
N GLU A 149 3.71 -1.98 -10.88
CA GLU A 149 4.20 -3.21 -10.26
C GLU A 149 3.77 -3.34 -8.79
N LEU A 150 3.83 -2.24 -8.02
CA LEU A 150 3.32 -2.22 -6.65
C LEU A 150 1.81 -2.47 -6.61
N GLN A 151 1.05 -1.92 -7.56
CA GLN A 151 -0.40 -2.14 -7.64
C GLN A 151 -0.75 -3.59 -7.99
N LYS A 152 -0.03 -4.23 -8.91
CA LYS A 152 -0.20 -5.65 -9.20
C LYS A 152 0.07 -6.50 -7.96
N THR A 153 1.17 -6.21 -7.26
CA THR A 153 1.54 -6.91 -6.03
C THR A 153 0.48 -6.74 -4.94
N LEU A 154 -0.01 -5.50 -4.73
CA LEU A 154 -1.08 -5.20 -3.78
C LEU A 154 -2.37 -5.98 -4.11
N LYS A 155 -2.80 -5.99 -5.37
CA LYS A 155 -4.00 -6.71 -5.82
C LYS A 155 -3.86 -8.22 -5.60
N TYR A 156 -2.74 -8.81 -6.00
CA TYR A 156 -2.49 -10.24 -5.82
C TYR A 156 -2.50 -10.64 -4.34
N TRP A 157 -1.82 -9.86 -3.50
CA TRP A 157 -1.78 -10.13 -2.06
C TRP A 157 -3.17 -10.01 -1.41
N LEU A 158 -3.96 -9.00 -1.77
CA LEU A 158 -5.32 -8.84 -1.26
C LEU A 158 -6.28 -9.96 -1.66
N GLN A 159 -6.12 -10.52 -2.87
CA GLN A 159 -6.87 -11.71 -3.27
C GLN A 159 -6.59 -12.89 -2.33
N GLY A 160 -5.35 -13.04 -1.85
CA GLY A 160 -4.98 -14.08 -0.89
C GLY A 160 -5.54 -13.89 0.52
N LEU A 161 -5.92 -12.66 0.89
CA LEU A 161 -6.48 -12.32 2.20
C LEU A 161 -8.02 -12.35 2.27
N SER A 162 -8.67 -12.43 1.11
CA SER A 162 -10.13 -12.41 0.96
C SER A 162 -10.76 -13.79 0.67
N THR A 163 -9.92 -14.84 0.55
CA THR A 163 -10.30 -16.24 0.29
C THR A 163 -10.06 -17.15 1.48
#